data_AF-A0AA95KRC2-F1
#
_entry.id   AF-A0AA95KRC2-F1
#
_cell.length_a   1.000
_cell.length_b   1.000
_cell.length_c   1.000
_cell.angle_alpha   90.00
_cell.angle_beta   90.00
_cell.angle_gamma   90.00
#
_symmetry.space_group_name_H-M   'P 1'
#
loop_
_entity.id
_entity.type
_entity.pdbx_description
1 polymer ?
#
loop_
_entity_poly.entity_id
_entity_poly.type
_entity_poly.pdbx_seq_one_letter_code
_entity_poly.pdbx_strand_id
1 'polypeptide(L)'
;METINSQRRQVLLSMGAGGVAWLAWRATWQPASAATPPACVITPEQMEGPYFVDEMLNRTDIRTDPTDGTTVSGIPLQLQLRIHAVNGAACSPLSRAL
;
A
#
# COMPACT_ATOMS: atom_id res chain seq x y z
N MET A 1 41.25 62.96 -3.08
CA MET A 1 40.29 61.97 -3.61
C MET A 1 39.86 61.07 -2.47
N GLU A 2 38.55 60.94 -2.20
CA GLU A 2 37.84 59.64 -2.05
C GLU A 2 36.44 59.88 -1.50
N THR A 3 35.44 59.84 -2.39
CA THR A 3 34.02 59.89 -2.05
C THR A 3 33.55 58.48 -1.72
N ILE A 4 33.33 58.19 -0.43
CA ILE A 4 32.73 56.91 -0.01
C ILE A 4 31.27 56.88 -0.47
N ASN A 5 30.98 56.03 -1.45
CA ASN A 5 29.72 55.92 -2.18
C ASN A 5 28.56 55.40 -1.29
N SER A 6 27.61 56.29 -0.97
CA SER A 6 26.43 56.00 -0.12
C SER A 6 25.42 55.05 -0.76
N GLN A 7 25.42 54.89 -2.09
CA GLN A 7 24.54 53.97 -2.80
C GLN A 7 24.85 52.50 -2.47
N ARG A 8 26.10 52.18 -2.11
CA ARG A 8 26.51 50.80 -1.75
C ARG A 8 25.91 50.33 -0.42
N ARG A 9 25.62 51.25 0.52
CA ARG A 9 25.05 50.91 1.83
C ARG A 9 23.54 50.68 1.80
N GLN A 10 22.82 51.33 0.88
CA GLN A 10 21.37 51.18 0.76
C GLN A 10 20.95 49.81 0.19
N VAL A 11 21.78 49.21 -0.68
CA VAL A 11 21.50 47.88 -1.26
C VAL A 11 21.57 46.76 -0.21
N LEU A 12 22.41 46.90 0.83
CA LEU A 12 22.51 45.92 1.92
C LEU A 12 21.27 45.91 2.82
N LEU A 13 20.53 47.02 2.91
CA LEU A 13 19.31 47.11 3.71
C LEU A 13 18.10 46.50 3.00
N SER A 14 18.02 46.57 1.67
CA SER A 14 16.87 46.05 0.90
C SER A 14 16.86 44.53 0.76
N MET A 15 18.00 43.85 0.89
CA MET A 15 18.07 42.38 0.85
C MET A 15 17.67 41.70 2.17
N GLY A 16 17.72 42.39 3.31
CA GLY A 16 17.34 41.83 4.62
C GLY A 16 15.82 41.61 4.79
N ALA A 17 15.00 42.35 4.05
CA ALA A 17 13.53 42.25 4.11
C ALA A 17 12.98 40.97 3.45
N GLY A 18 13.74 40.34 2.55
CA GLY A 18 13.31 39.11 1.86
C GLY A 18 13.25 37.88 2.77
N GLY A 19 14.11 37.82 3.79
CA GLY A 19 14.18 36.68 4.72
C GLY A 19 12.93 36.54 5.61
N VAL A 20 12.37 37.67 6.05
CA VAL A 20 11.18 37.69 6.91
C VAL A 20 9.93 37.27 6.12
N ALA A 21 9.83 37.71 4.86
CA ALA A 21 8.78 37.29 3.95
C ALA A 21 8.84 35.78 3.61
N TRP A 22 10.04 35.22 3.45
CA TRP A 22 10.25 33.78 3.23
C TRP A 22 9.85 32.91 4.43
N LEU A 23 10.15 33.35 5.65
CA LEU A 23 9.76 32.64 6.87
C LEU A 23 8.26 32.73 7.13
N ALA A 24 7.64 33.88 6.88
CA ALA A 24 6.19 34.05 6.95
C ALA A 24 5.44 33.18 5.93
N TRP A 25 5.97 33.04 4.71
CA TRP A 25 5.42 32.14 3.69
C TRP A 25 5.48 30.66 4.08
N ARG A 26 6.58 30.22 4.72
CA ARG A 26 6.69 28.83 5.23
C ARG A 26 5.76 28.55 6.41
N ALA A 27 5.46 29.55 7.24
CA ALA A 27 4.60 29.37 8.39
C ALA A 27 3.13 29.08 8.01
N THR A 28 2.71 29.46 6.80
CA THR A 28 1.36 29.16 6.28
C THR A 28 1.31 27.92 5.38
N TRP A 29 2.45 27.27 5.13
CA TRP A 29 2.48 25.99 4.43
C TRP A 29 2.02 24.87 5.35
N GLN A 30 0.75 24.51 5.23
CA GLN A 30 0.24 23.27 5.80
C GLN A 30 0.69 22.11 4.89
N PRO A 31 1.52 21.16 5.36
CA PRO A 31 1.78 19.96 4.60
C PRO A 31 0.45 19.22 4.39
N ALA A 32 0.25 18.67 3.20
CA ALA A 32 -0.93 17.83 2.94
C ALA A 32 -0.93 16.66 3.93
N SER A 33 -2.05 16.44 4.60
CA SER A 33 -2.24 15.27 5.47
C SER A 33 -2.07 14.01 4.62
N ALA A 34 -1.09 13.18 4.96
CA ALA A 34 -0.92 11.88 4.31
C ALA A 34 -2.18 11.03 4.57
N ALA A 35 -2.71 10.41 3.52
CA ALA A 35 -3.84 9.50 3.66
C ALA A 35 -3.42 8.26 4.48
N THR A 36 -4.27 7.86 5.43
CA THR A 36 -4.07 6.60 6.16
C THR A 36 -4.22 5.42 5.19
N PRO A 37 -3.26 4.49 5.11
CA PRO A 37 -3.39 3.32 4.27
C PRO A 37 -4.58 2.45 4.74
N PRO A 38 -5.28 1.76 3.81
CA PRO A 38 -6.39 0.89 4.18
C PRO A 38 -5.91 -0.29 5.02
N ALA A 39 -6.78 -0.81 5.89
CA ALA A 39 -6.44 -1.94 6.75
C ALA A 39 -6.14 -3.24 5.98
N CYS A 40 -6.77 -3.44 4.82
CA CYS A 40 -6.38 -4.48 3.86
C CYS A 40 -6.85 -4.10 2.45
N VAL A 41 -6.32 -4.84 1.46
CA VAL A 41 -6.74 -4.78 0.07
C VAL A 41 -7.44 -6.09 -0.26
N ILE A 42 -8.60 -6.01 -0.91
CA ILE A 42 -9.41 -7.17 -1.28
C ILE A 42 -8.72 -7.91 -2.43
N THR A 43 -8.70 -9.24 -2.36
CA THR A 43 -8.23 -10.10 -3.45
C THR A 43 -9.14 -9.91 -4.66
N PRO A 44 -8.61 -9.59 -5.85
CA PRO A 44 -9.43 -9.43 -7.05
C PRO A 44 -10.10 -10.75 -7.42
N GLU A 45 -11.30 -10.64 -7.99
CA GLU A 45 -12.01 -11.79 -8.54
C GLU A 45 -11.46 -12.17 -9.92
N GLN A 46 -11.56 -13.46 -10.25
CA GLN A 46 -11.20 -14.01 -11.54
C GLN A 46 -12.25 -15.04 -11.99
N MET A 47 -12.40 -15.23 -13.30
CA MET A 47 -13.29 -16.23 -13.87
C MET A 47 -12.83 -17.66 -13.54
N GLU A 48 -13.78 -18.52 -13.20
CA GLU A 48 -13.58 -19.94 -12.83
C GLU A 48 -12.94 -20.77 -13.97
N GLY A 49 -13.41 -20.57 -15.22
CA GLY A 49 -12.94 -21.34 -16.38
C GLY A 49 -13.58 -22.72 -16.51
N PRO A 50 -13.21 -23.50 -17.54
CA PRO A 50 -13.94 -24.73 -17.92
C PRO A 50 -13.55 -25.99 -17.13
N TYR A 51 -12.66 -25.89 -16.14
CA TYR A 51 -12.09 -27.04 -15.43
C TYR A 51 -12.61 -27.22 -13.99
N PHE A 52 -13.51 -26.35 -13.52
CA PHE A 52 -14.10 -26.48 -12.20
C PHE A 52 -15.15 -27.58 -12.14
N VAL A 53 -15.16 -28.31 -11.03
CA VAL A 53 -16.14 -29.34 -10.72
C VAL A 53 -16.55 -29.18 -9.25
N ASP A 54 -17.85 -29.12 -8.98
CA ASP A 54 -18.39 -28.87 -7.63
C ASP A 54 -18.58 -30.17 -6.84
N GLU A 55 -17.48 -30.86 -6.53
CA GLU A 55 -17.50 -32.11 -5.73
C GLU A 55 -17.39 -31.85 -4.22
N MET A 56 -17.00 -30.64 -3.82
CA MET A 56 -16.79 -30.23 -2.42
C MET A 56 -15.84 -31.14 -1.61
N LEU A 57 -14.75 -31.62 -2.22
CA LEU A 57 -13.77 -32.49 -1.54
C LEU A 57 -12.98 -31.73 -0.44
N ASN A 58 -13.03 -32.23 0.81
CA ASN A 58 -12.29 -31.66 1.94
C ASN A 58 -10.95 -32.38 2.15
N ARG A 59 -9.85 -31.82 1.61
CA ARG A 59 -8.56 -32.51 1.52
C ARG A 59 -7.38 -31.57 1.74
N THR A 60 -6.38 -32.03 2.48
CA THR A 60 -5.10 -31.31 2.68
C THR A 60 -4.06 -31.64 1.60
N ASP A 61 -4.16 -32.80 0.95
CA ASP A 61 -3.36 -33.20 -0.20
C ASP A 61 -4.28 -33.55 -1.39
N ILE A 62 -4.16 -32.77 -2.46
CA ILE A 62 -4.99 -32.87 -3.67
C ILE A 62 -4.36 -33.74 -4.77
N ARG A 63 -3.14 -34.25 -4.58
CA ARG A 63 -2.40 -34.95 -5.65
C ARG A 63 -2.93 -36.35 -5.95
N THR A 64 -3.68 -36.94 -5.02
CA THR A 64 -4.29 -38.25 -5.19
C THR A 64 -5.65 -38.13 -5.88
N ASP A 65 -5.88 -38.88 -6.96
CA ASP A 65 -7.17 -38.94 -7.63
C ASP A 65 -8.20 -39.64 -6.71
N PRO A 66 -9.36 -39.01 -6.45
CA PRO A 66 -10.39 -39.59 -5.58
C PRO A 66 -11.11 -40.80 -6.20
N THR A 67 -11.03 -41.00 -7.52
CA THR A 67 -11.72 -42.06 -8.26
C THR A 67 -10.98 -43.39 -8.20
N ASP A 68 -9.65 -43.35 -8.32
CA ASP A 68 -8.80 -44.55 -8.41
C ASP A 68 -7.64 -44.60 -7.40
N GLY A 69 -7.42 -43.54 -6.63
CA GLY A 69 -6.37 -43.49 -5.60
C GLY A 69 -4.95 -43.29 -6.16
N THR A 70 -4.80 -43.05 -7.45
CA THR A 70 -3.48 -42.82 -8.06
C THR A 70 -2.94 -41.44 -7.67
N THR A 71 -1.62 -41.27 -7.57
CA THR A 71 -1.01 -39.97 -7.23
C THR A 71 -0.17 -39.46 -8.40
N VAL A 72 -0.37 -38.19 -8.77
CA VAL A 72 0.32 -37.58 -9.90
C VAL A 72 1.76 -37.19 -9.54
N SER A 73 2.71 -37.49 -10.44
CA SER A 73 4.12 -37.06 -10.31
C SER A 73 4.28 -35.55 -10.50
N GLY A 74 5.15 -34.91 -9.71
CA GLY A 74 5.43 -33.48 -9.80
C GLY A 74 6.32 -32.97 -8.67
N ILE A 75 6.63 -31.67 -8.69
CA ILE A 75 7.35 -31.00 -7.59
C ILE A 75 6.34 -30.63 -6.49
N PRO A 76 6.53 -31.08 -5.24
CA PRO A 76 5.61 -30.75 -4.16
C PRO A 76 5.54 -29.24 -3.86
N LEU A 77 4.34 -28.69 -3.73
CA LEU A 77 4.06 -27.34 -3.24
C LEU A 77 3.17 -27.41 -2.00
N GLN A 78 3.62 -26.79 -0.91
CA GLN A 78 2.77 -26.56 0.26
C GLN A 78 2.12 -25.18 0.14
N LEU A 79 0.80 -25.16 -0.06
CA LEU A 79 0.03 -23.92 -0.14
C LEU A 79 -0.69 -23.67 1.19
N GLN A 80 -0.50 -22.48 1.77
CA GLN A 80 -1.24 -22.02 2.93
C GLN A 80 -1.99 -20.73 2.59
N LEU A 81 -3.32 -20.76 2.63
CA LEU A 81 -4.18 -19.60 2.48
C LEU A 81 -4.69 -19.17 3.85
N ARG A 82 -4.58 -17.87 4.18
CA ARG A 82 -5.18 -17.28 5.38
C ARG A 82 -6.34 -16.41 4.95
N ILE A 83 -7.54 -16.79 5.34
CA ILE A 83 -8.76 -16.09 4.92
C ILE A 83 -9.11 -15.04 5.96
N HIS A 84 -9.34 -13.81 5.50
CA HIS A 84 -9.77 -12.68 6.31
C HIS A 84 -11.05 -12.11 5.71
N ALA A 85 -11.96 -11.67 6.57
CA ALA A 85 -13.16 -10.93 6.18
C ALA A 85 -12.97 -9.43 6.45
N VAL A 86 -13.47 -8.60 5.54
CA VAL A 86 -13.57 -7.15 5.74
C VAL A 86 -14.77 -6.86 6.63
N ASN A 87 -14.53 -6.18 7.75
CA ASN A 87 -15.55 -5.74 8.69
C ASN A 87 -15.38 -4.24 8.96
N GLY A 88 -16.17 -3.42 8.26
CA GLY A 88 -16.03 -1.96 8.28
C GLY A 88 -14.64 -1.53 7.81
N ALA A 89 -13.90 -0.84 8.69
CA ALA A 89 -12.55 -0.36 8.41
C ALA A 89 -11.43 -1.34 8.81
N ALA A 90 -11.77 -2.58 9.20
CA ALA A 90 -10.82 -3.58 9.70
C ALA A 90 -10.93 -4.91 8.94
N CYS A 91 -9.90 -5.75 9.05
CA CYS A 91 -9.85 -7.07 8.43
C CYS A 91 -9.52 -8.11 9.51
N SER A 92 -10.41 -9.09 9.69
CA SER A 92 -10.33 -10.07 10.78
C SER A 92 -10.29 -11.49 10.23
N PRO A 93 -9.57 -12.44 10.86
CA PRO A 93 -9.54 -13.83 10.40
C PRO A 93 -10.95 -14.42 10.27
N LEU A 94 -11.23 -15.08 9.14
CA LEU A 94 -12.49 -15.77 8.91
C LEU A 94 -12.36 -17.25 9.31
N SER A 95 -13.04 -17.63 10.39
CA SER A 95 -13.11 -19.02 10.81
C SER A 95 -14.04 -19.82 9.90
N ARG A 96 -13.69 -21.09 9.63
CA ARG A 96 -14.52 -22.05 8.89
C ARG A 96 -14.87 -21.63 7.46
N ALA A 97 -13.94 -20.94 6.78
CA ALA A 97 -14.00 -20.78 5.34
C ALA A 97 -13.92 -22.17 4.65
N LEU A 98 -14.67 -22.33 3.56
CA LEU A 98 -14.74 -23.55 2.73
C LEU A 98 -14.07 -23.29 1.38
#